data_AF-A0A6I1ZCW5-F1
#
_entry.id   AF-A0A6I1ZCW5-F1
#
_cell.length_a   1.000
_cell.length_b   1.000
_cell.length_c   1.000
_cell.angle_alpha   90.00
_cell.angle_beta   90.00
_cell.angle_gamma   90.00
#
_symmetry.space_group_name_H-M   'P 1'
#
loop_
_entity.id
_entity.type
_entity.pdbx_description
1 polymer ?
#
loop_
_entity_poly.entity_id
_entity_poly.type
_entity_poly.pdbx_seq_one_letter_code
_entity_poly.pdbx_strand_id
1 'polypeptide(L)'
;MKEIDKPVVAEWLRVLFSIRDRAAPIIHGVSQAEDSDSQQEKFEAFSEALKELPDILESIKEAPELKGINMRKLRGIQKLEEKAMEAYIKSCESGIKFLKDPSRARYSAIIFQTSLATSYWEASAKEAAAFLKKL
;
A
#
# COMPACT_ATOMS: atom_id res chain seq x y z
N MET A 1 32.02 -6.27 -3.47
CA MET A 1 30.76 -5.51 -3.59
C MET A 1 31.13 -4.15 -4.13
N LYS A 2 30.63 -3.75 -5.31
CA LYS A 2 30.78 -2.35 -5.75
C LYS A 2 30.02 -1.48 -4.75
N GLU A 3 30.63 -0.36 -4.35
CA GLU A 3 30.00 0.63 -3.48
C GLU A 3 28.60 0.93 -4.02
N ILE A 4 27.61 0.83 -3.14
CA ILE A 4 26.25 1.21 -3.47
C ILE A 4 26.28 2.70 -3.77
N ASP A 5 25.87 3.08 -4.97
CA ASP A 5 25.71 4.48 -5.36
C ASP A 5 24.57 5.09 -4.52
N LYS A 6 24.93 5.60 -3.34
CA LYS A 6 23.99 6.04 -2.30
C LYS A 6 22.99 7.07 -2.83
N PRO A 7 23.39 8.09 -3.64
CA PRO A 7 22.46 9.00 -4.29
C PRO A 7 21.37 8.31 -5.11
N VAL A 8 21.75 7.32 -5.93
CA VAL A 8 20.82 6.63 -6.84
C VAL A 8 19.80 5.80 -6.07
N VAL A 9 20.22 5.14 -4.98
CA VAL A 9 19.28 4.38 -4.14
C VAL A 9 18.40 5.29 -3.28
N ALA A 10 18.94 6.42 -2.79
CA ALA A 10 18.15 7.41 -2.07
C ALA A 10 17.03 7.99 -2.95
N GLU A 11 17.31 8.26 -4.23
CA GLU A 11 16.30 8.74 -5.17
C GLU A 11 15.22 7.69 -5.44
N TRP A 12 15.59 6.41 -5.60
CA TRP A 12 14.61 5.33 -5.75
C TRP A 12 13.69 5.22 -4.53
N LEU A 13 14.25 5.29 -3.32
CA LEU A 13 13.47 5.27 -2.09
C LEU A 13 12.59 6.52 -1.96
N ARG A 14 13.05 7.68 -2.41
CA ARG A 14 12.26 8.91 -2.47
C ARG A 14 11.05 8.76 -3.38
N VAL A 15 11.20 8.14 -4.56
CA VAL A 15 10.07 7.83 -5.46
C VAL A 15 9.06 6.93 -4.74
N LEU A 16 9.54 5.90 -4.06
CA LEU A 16 8.66 5.00 -3.31
C LEU A 16 7.92 5.73 -2.16
N PHE A 17 8.60 6.59 -1.41
CA PHE A 17 7.95 7.37 -0.35
C PHE A 17 6.95 8.39 -0.89
N SER A 18 7.22 9.02 -2.03
CA SER A 18 6.26 9.90 -2.72
C SER A 18 4.98 9.14 -3.09
N ILE A 19 5.10 7.88 -3.53
CA ILE A 19 3.95 7.02 -3.79
C ILE A 19 3.17 6.73 -2.50
N ARG A 20 3.87 6.47 -1.38
CA ARG A 20 3.22 6.28 -0.07
C ARG A 20 2.49 7.53 0.40
N ASP A 21 3.06 8.71 0.21
CA ASP A 21 2.44 9.99 0.59
C ASP A 21 1.14 10.24 -0.20
N ARG A 22 1.08 9.80 -1.46
CA ARG A 22 -0.16 9.84 -2.26
C ARG A 22 -1.23 8.89 -1.74
N ALA A 23 -0.84 7.68 -1.32
CA ALA A 23 -1.78 6.66 -0.87
C ALA A 23 -2.27 6.87 0.58
N ALA A 24 -1.43 7.43 1.44
CA ALA A 24 -1.71 7.62 2.87
C ALA A 24 -3.05 8.33 3.16
N PRO A 25 -3.41 9.47 2.54
CA PRO A 25 -4.68 10.12 2.82
C PRO A 25 -5.90 9.27 2.38
N ILE A 26 -5.78 8.53 1.28
CA ILE A 26 -6.85 7.65 0.78
C ILE A 26 -7.06 6.49 1.76
N ILE A 27 -5.97 5.84 2.16
CA ILE A 27 -5.99 4.76 3.15
C ILE A 27 -6.57 5.26 4.49
N HIS A 28 -6.19 6.46 4.92
CA HIS A 28 -6.72 7.06 6.14
C HIS A 28 -8.22 7.32 6.05
N GLY A 29 -8.70 7.87 4.92
CA GLY A 29 -10.13 8.10 4.68
C GLY A 29 -10.94 6.80 4.71
N VAL A 30 -10.41 5.73 4.11
CA VAL A 30 -11.02 4.39 4.18
C VAL A 30 -11.11 3.90 5.64
N SER A 31 -10.03 4.02 6.41
CA SER A 31 -10.01 3.63 7.82
C SER A 31 -11.02 4.42 8.67
N GLN A 32 -11.14 5.73 8.46
CA GLN A 32 -12.13 6.55 9.17
C GLN A 32 -13.56 6.15 8.81
N ALA A 33 -13.81 5.87 7.53
CA ALA A 33 -15.12 5.44 7.08
C ALA A 33 -15.50 4.06 7.63
N GLU A 34 -14.55 3.13 7.77
CA GLU A 34 -14.80 1.80 8.37
C GLU A 34 -15.39 1.91 9.79
N ASP A 35 -14.94 2.89 10.58
CA ASP A 35 -15.38 3.17 11.95
C ASP A 35 -16.72 3.95 12.01
N SER A 36 -17.19 4.51 10.89
CA SER A 36 -18.48 5.23 10.83
C SER A 36 -19.68 4.27 10.90
N ASP A 37 -20.82 4.72 11.40
CA ASP A 37 -22.10 3.98 11.28
C ASP A 37 -22.79 4.22 9.93
N SER A 38 -22.33 5.19 9.13
CA SER A 38 -22.93 5.55 7.86
C SER A 38 -22.49 4.62 6.73
N GLN A 39 -23.44 3.86 6.17
CA GLN A 39 -23.19 3.04 4.97
C GLN A 39 -22.83 3.89 3.74
N GLN A 40 -23.36 5.11 3.66
CA GLN A 40 -23.08 6.02 2.55
C GLN A 40 -21.62 6.50 2.59
N GLU A 41 -21.14 6.91 3.77
CA GLU A 41 -19.73 7.33 3.95
C GLU A 41 -18.77 6.19 3.63
N LYS A 42 -19.07 4.96 4.09
CA LYS A 42 -18.30 3.75 3.73
C LYS A 42 -18.26 3.54 2.22
N PHE A 43 -19.40 3.63 1.57
CA PHE A 43 -19.50 3.43 0.13
C PHE A 43 -18.68 4.46 -0.64
N GLU A 44 -18.78 5.74 -0.26
CA GLU A 44 -18.05 6.83 -0.89
C GLU A 44 -16.53 6.66 -0.73
N ALA A 45 -16.05 6.42 0.50
CA ALA A 45 -14.63 6.24 0.78
C ALA A 45 -14.05 5.03 0.04
N PHE A 46 -14.73 3.87 0.07
CA PHE A 46 -14.27 2.70 -0.68
C PHE A 46 -14.29 2.94 -2.19
N SER A 47 -15.30 3.65 -2.71
CA SER A 47 -15.41 3.94 -4.14
C SER A 47 -14.33 4.90 -4.63
N GLU A 48 -13.99 5.91 -3.82
CA GLU A 48 -12.88 6.82 -4.09
C GLU A 48 -11.54 6.08 -4.08
N ALA A 49 -11.33 5.22 -3.08
CA ALA A 49 -10.13 4.38 -3.03
C ALA A 49 -9.99 3.49 -4.26
N LEU A 50 -11.08 2.88 -4.76
CA LEU A 50 -11.02 2.05 -5.96
C LEU A 50 -10.80 2.84 -7.26
N LYS A 51 -10.99 4.16 -7.26
CA LYS A 51 -10.63 5.01 -8.41
C LYS A 51 -9.14 5.34 -8.42
N GLU A 52 -8.56 5.61 -7.26
CA GLU A 52 -7.21 6.16 -7.14
C GLU A 52 -6.13 5.09 -6.89
N LEU A 53 -6.41 4.10 -6.03
CA LEU A 53 -5.42 3.11 -5.61
C LEU A 53 -4.88 2.21 -6.75
N PRO A 54 -5.67 1.82 -7.78
CA PRO A 54 -5.13 1.05 -8.89
C PRO A 54 -4.01 1.75 -9.65
N ASP A 55 -4.14 3.05 -9.93
CA ASP A 55 -3.11 3.84 -10.62
C ASP A 55 -1.85 4.00 -9.75
N ILE A 56 -2.05 4.10 -8.43
CA ILE A 56 -0.94 4.11 -7.47
C ILE A 56 -0.23 2.75 -7.45
N LEU A 57 -0.96 1.64 -7.48
CA LEU A 57 -0.38 0.29 -7.57
C LEU A 57 0.47 0.13 -8.84
N GLU A 58 -0.02 0.58 -9.99
CA GLU A 58 0.78 0.56 -11.22
C GLU A 58 2.04 1.41 -11.10
N SER A 59 1.95 2.59 -10.47
CA SER A 59 3.13 3.43 -10.18
C SER A 59 4.17 2.71 -9.31
N ILE A 60 3.75 1.87 -8.36
CA ILE A 60 4.67 1.05 -7.54
C ILE A 60 5.37 -0.01 -8.41
N LYS A 61 4.62 -0.69 -9.29
CA LYS A 61 5.16 -1.73 -10.16
C LYS A 61 6.17 -1.19 -11.17
N GLU A 62 5.98 0.04 -11.62
CA GLU A 62 6.85 0.73 -12.59
C GLU A 62 8.13 1.32 -11.97
N ALA A 63 8.40 1.08 -10.68
CA ALA A 63 9.60 1.61 -10.04
C ALA A 63 10.88 1.20 -10.80
N PRO A 64 11.79 2.14 -11.12
CA PRO A 64 12.86 1.90 -12.08
C PRO A 64 13.91 0.92 -11.56
N GLU A 65 14.51 0.14 -12.47
CA GLU A 65 15.66 -0.69 -12.14
C GLU A 65 16.95 0.14 -12.07
N LEU A 66 17.74 -0.08 -11.02
CA LEU A 66 19.01 0.62 -10.84
C LEU A 66 20.17 -0.22 -11.41
N LYS A 67 20.78 0.25 -12.49
CA LYS A 67 21.94 -0.42 -13.12
C LYS A 67 23.11 -0.50 -12.14
N GLY A 68 23.72 -1.68 -12.04
CA GLY A 68 24.92 -1.90 -11.20
C GLY A 68 24.64 -2.04 -9.70
N ILE A 69 23.38 -1.98 -9.27
CA ILE A 69 22.96 -2.18 -7.88
C ILE A 69 22.29 -3.54 -7.72
N ASN A 70 22.55 -4.22 -6.60
CA ASN A 70 21.83 -5.44 -6.27
C ASN A 70 20.40 -5.10 -5.82
N MET A 71 19.46 -5.25 -6.76
CA MET A 71 18.05 -4.94 -6.56
C MET A 71 17.31 -5.88 -5.60
N ARG A 72 17.90 -6.98 -5.11
CA ARG A 72 17.19 -8.00 -4.32
C ARG A 72 16.43 -7.39 -3.13
N LYS A 73 17.05 -6.48 -2.37
CA LYS A 73 16.42 -5.84 -1.21
C LYS A 73 15.38 -4.80 -1.62
N LEU A 74 15.69 -3.96 -2.60
CA LEU A 74 14.76 -2.93 -3.09
C LEU A 74 13.50 -3.55 -3.70
N ARG A 75 13.63 -4.63 -4.47
CA ARG A 75 12.50 -5.43 -4.96
C ARG A 75 11.71 -6.09 -3.84
N GLY A 76 12.35 -6.44 -2.73
CA GLY A 76 11.67 -6.95 -1.54
C GLY A 76 10.72 -5.90 -0.95
N ILE A 77 11.22 -4.68 -0.76
CA ILE A 77 10.46 -3.52 -0.30
C ILE A 77 9.32 -3.21 -1.30
N GLN A 78 9.63 -3.07 -2.59
CA GLN A 78 8.63 -2.82 -3.64
C GLN A 78 7.49 -3.85 -3.60
N LYS A 79 7.82 -5.14 -3.51
CA LYS A 79 6.83 -6.22 -3.48
C LYS A 79 5.97 -6.19 -2.21
N LEU A 80 6.48 -5.70 -1.09
CA LEU A 80 5.67 -5.50 0.12
C LEU A 80 4.67 -4.36 -0.09
N GLU A 81 5.06 -3.26 -0.74
CA GLU A 81 4.15 -2.17 -1.09
C GLU A 81 3.07 -2.62 -2.07
N GLU A 82 3.44 -3.36 -3.13
CA GLU A 82 2.49 -3.94 -4.08
C GLU A 82 1.43 -4.78 -3.35
N LYS A 83 1.87 -5.70 -2.49
CA LYS A 83 0.96 -6.54 -1.71
C LYS A 83 0.07 -5.76 -0.75
N ALA A 84 0.62 -4.71 -0.12
CA ALA A 84 -0.17 -3.85 0.75
C ALA A 84 -1.29 -3.18 -0.05
N MET A 85 -0.97 -2.63 -1.22
CA MET A 85 -1.93 -1.93 -2.07
C MET A 85 -2.97 -2.89 -2.66
N GLU A 86 -2.55 -4.06 -3.13
CA GLU A 86 -3.47 -5.10 -3.60
C GLU A 86 -4.45 -5.55 -2.51
N ALA A 87 -3.99 -5.69 -1.28
CA ALA A 87 -4.84 -6.06 -0.15
C ALA A 87 -5.82 -4.93 0.21
N TYR A 88 -5.40 -3.67 0.16
CA TYR A 88 -6.28 -2.51 0.35
C TYR A 88 -7.39 -2.44 -0.71
N ILE A 89 -7.03 -2.60 -1.99
CA ILE A 89 -7.98 -2.61 -3.10
C ILE A 89 -9.01 -3.73 -2.89
N LYS A 90 -8.57 -4.95 -2.62
CA LYS A 90 -9.48 -6.10 -2.35
C LYS A 90 -10.38 -5.87 -1.14
N SER A 91 -9.87 -5.19 -0.11
CA SER A 91 -10.66 -4.82 1.07
C SER A 91 -11.79 -3.87 0.66
N CYS A 92 -11.50 -2.83 -0.12
CA CYS A 92 -12.48 -1.86 -0.62
C CYS A 92 -13.53 -2.51 -1.55
N GLU A 93 -13.10 -3.37 -2.48
CA GLU A 93 -14.01 -4.13 -3.37
C GLU A 93 -14.99 -4.99 -2.55
N SER A 94 -14.46 -5.68 -1.53
CA SER A 94 -15.25 -6.51 -0.62
C SER A 94 -16.18 -5.65 0.24
N GLY A 95 -15.68 -4.52 0.74
CA GLY A 95 -16.43 -3.48 1.45
C GLY A 95 -17.69 -3.07 0.71
N ILE A 96 -17.54 -2.60 -0.52
CA ILE A 96 -18.67 -2.18 -1.37
C ILE A 96 -19.65 -3.33 -1.60
N LYS A 97 -19.15 -4.53 -1.89
CA LYS A 97 -20.01 -5.70 -2.12
C LYS A 97 -20.84 -6.04 -0.88
N PHE A 98 -20.28 -5.90 0.31
CA PHE A 98 -20.91 -6.31 1.56
C PHE A 98 -21.83 -5.25 2.18
N LEU A 99 -21.65 -3.97 1.83
CA LEU A 99 -22.65 -2.94 2.15
C LEU A 99 -24.04 -3.26 1.58
N LYS A 100 -24.10 -4.00 0.46
CA LYS A 100 -25.34 -4.44 -0.18
C LYS A 100 -25.94 -5.72 0.43
N ASP A 101 -25.14 -6.53 1.13
CA ASP A 101 -25.55 -7.81 1.71
C ASP A 101 -24.64 -8.15 2.92
N PRO A 102 -24.95 -7.58 4.09
CA PRO A 102 -24.08 -7.66 5.26
C PRO A 102 -24.14 -9.04 5.92
N SER A 103 -22.97 -9.64 6.18
CA SER A 103 -22.85 -10.83 7.03
C SER A 103 -21.58 -10.78 7.88
N ARG A 104 -21.60 -11.44 9.06
CA ARG A 104 -20.45 -11.44 9.99
C ARG A 104 -19.18 -12.03 9.38
N ALA A 105 -19.29 -13.13 8.64
CA ALA A 105 -18.13 -13.77 8.01
C ALA A 105 -17.47 -12.87 6.95
N ARG A 106 -18.30 -12.09 6.25
CA ARG A 106 -17.88 -11.12 5.23
C ARG A 106 -17.19 -9.91 5.86
N TYR A 107 -17.70 -9.41 6.99
CA TYR A 107 -17.05 -8.36 7.77
C TYR A 107 -15.66 -8.79 8.29
N SER A 108 -15.53 -10.01 8.82
CA SER A 108 -14.23 -10.55 9.23
C SER A 108 -13.20 -10.63 8.09
N ALA A 109 -13.66 -10.89 6.86
CA ALA A 109 -12.77 -10.94 5.70
C ALA A 109 -12.21 -9.55 5.33
N ILE A 110 -13.01 -8.48 5.44
CA ILE A 110 -12.56 -7.09 5.25
C ILE A 110 -11.48 -6.75 6.27
N ILE A 111 -11.78 -6.93 7.57
CA ILE A 111 -10.82 -6.64 8.65
C ILE A 111 -9.51 -7.39 8.44
N PHE A 112 -9.59 -8.67 8.04
CA PHE A 112 -8.41 -9.46 7.75
C PHE A 112 -7.59 -8.86 6.60
N GLN A 113 -8.22 -8.45 5.49
CA GLN A 113 -7.51 -7.85 4.36
C GLN A 113 -6.90 -6.49 4.74
N THR A 114 -7.64 -5.62 5.45
CA THR A 114 -7.13 -4.32 5.93
C THR A 114 -5.95 -4.51 6.90
N SER A 115 -6.04 -5.48 7.81
CA SER A 115 -4.95 -5.82 8.74
C SER A 115 -3.71 -6.35 8.01
N LEU A 116 -3.92 -7.23 7.02
CA LEU A 116 -2.85 -7.77 6.19
C LEU A 116 -2.16 -6.67 5.38
N ALA A 117 -2.95 -5.75 4.79
CA ALA A 117 -2.46 -4.61 4.06
C ALA A 117 -1.57 -3.72 4.94
N THR A 118 -2.05 -3.40 6.14
CA THR A 118 -1.30 -2.62 7.15
C THR A 118 0.01 -3.31 7.53
N SER A 119 -0.02 -4.62 7.77
CA SER A 119 1.20 -5.38 8.09
C SER A 119 2.24 -5.31 6.98
N TYR A 120 1.84 -5.40 5.71
CA TYR A 120 2.78 -5.26 4.59
C TYR A 120 3.31 -3.84 4.47
N TRP A 121 2.45 -2.83 4.67
CA TRP A 121 2.81 -1.42 4.65
C TRP A 121 3.90 -1.12 5.70
N GLU A 122 3.70 -1.57 6.94
CA GLU A 122 4.66 -1.40 8.04
C GLU A 122 5.96 -2.16 7.81
N ALA A 123 5.86 -3.41 7.33
CA ALA A 123 7.04 -4.22 7.02
C ALA A 123 7.92 -3.55 5.95
N SER A 124 7.30 -3.02 4.88
CA SER A 124 8.00 -2.27 3.85
C SER A 124 8.72 -1.04 4.43
N ALA A 125 8.03 -0.24 5.26
CA ALA A 125 8.61 0.96 5.87
C ALA A 125 9.84 0.62 6.74
N LYS A 126 9.74 -0.46 7.52
CA LYS A 126 10.81 -0.95 8.37
C LYS A 126 12.02 -1.42 7.56
N GLU A 127 11.78 -2.15 6.47
CA GLU A 127 12.86 -2.59 5.57
C GLU A 127 13.53 -1.42 4.86
N ALA A 128 12.76 -0.45 4.36
CA ALA A 128 13.27 0.77 3.75
C ALA A 128 14.14 1.58 4.72
N ALA A 129 13.66 1.79 5.96
CA ALA A 129 14.43 2.49 7.00
C ALA A 129 15.72 1.73 7.39
N ALA A 130 15.66 0.41 7.50
CA ALA A 130 16.82 -0.42 7.80
C ALA A 130 17.84 -0.44 6.63
N PHE A 131 17.37 -0.28 5.40
CA PHE A 131 18.21 -0.16 4.22
C PHE A 131 18.91 1.21 4.18
N LEU A 132 18.18 2.31 4.44
CA LEU A 132 18.75 3.66 4.53
C LEU A 132 19.88 3.78 5.54
N LYS A 133 19.75 3.13 6.71
CA LYS A 133 20.82 3.12 7.74
C LYS A 133 22.11 2.42 7.31
N LYS A 134 22.07 1.64 6.23
CA LYS A 134 23.20 0.86 5.69
C LYS A 134 23.81 1.52 4.45
N LEU A 135 23.16 2.55 3.92
CA LEU A 135 23.75 3.45 2.93
C LEU A 135 24.70 4.39 3.65
#